data_AF-A0A2E3HYB4-F1
#
_entry.id   AF-A0A2E3HYB4-F1
#
_cell.length_a   1.000
_cell.length_b   1.000
_cell.length_c   1.000
_cell.angle_alpha   90.00
_cell.angle_beta   90.00
_cell.angle_gamma   90.00
#
_symmetry.space_group_name_H-M   'P 1'
#
loop_
_entity.id
_entity.type
_entity.pdbx_description
1 polymer ?
#
loop_
_entity_poly.entity_id
_entity_poly.type
_entity_poly.pdbx_seq_one_letter_code
_entity_poly.pdbx_strand_id
1 'polypeptide(L)'
;MKISLQHLKTTCLFLLPSILLIACQSKTVQPLESQRSTAMVVEASCGQCNFDLSGGGCDLAIRTDGKIYFVDGITMDELGDAHAADGLCTVIHSAKVTGQVKDGRFLAKSFDLLVKK
;
A
#
# COMPACT_ATOMS: atom_id res chain seq x y z
N MET A 1 60.26 7.67 -53.48
CA MET A 1 59.04 6.85 -53.51
C MET A 1 57.85 7.73 -53.15
N LYS A 2 57.03 8.10 -54.15
CA LYS A 2 55.73 8.77 -53.97
C LYS A 2 54.67 7.67 -53.86
N ILE A 3 53.82 7.67 -52.85
CA ILE A 3 52.40 7.31 -53.01
C ILE A 3 51.57 8.18 -52.05
N SER A 4 50.73 9.01 -52.66
CA SER A 4 49.64 9.80 -52.09
C SER A 4 48.33 9.10 -52.49
N LEU A 5 47.34 9.02 -51.59
CA LEU A 5 45.90 8.95 -51.91
C LEU A 5 45.13 8.97 -50.57
N GLN A 6 44.70 10.11 -50.02
CA GLN A 6 43.55 10.93 -50.42
C GLN A 6 42.24 10.16 -50.56
N HIS A 7 41.34 10.42 -49.60
CA HIS A 7 39.87 10.40 -49.67
C HIS A 7 39.24 9.48 -50.71
N LEU A 8 38.77 8.31 -50.27
CA LEU A 8 37.61 7.69 -50.90
C LEU A 8 36.41 7.82 -49.97
N LYS A 9 35.59 8.81 -50.33
CA LYS A 9 34.23 9.05 -49.83
C LYS A 9 33.43 7.75 -49.93
N THR A 10 32.88 7.29 -48.81
CA THR A 10 31.74 6.37 -48.83
C THR A 10 30.56 7.05 -48.15
N THR A 11 30.10 8.13 -48.77
CA THR A 11 28.73 8.63 -48.59
C THR A 11 27.83 7.82 -49.50
N CYS A 12 27.06 6.89 -48.93
CA CYS A 12 25.82 6.40 -49.51
C CYS A 12 24.91 6.04 -48.33
N LEU A 13 24.20 7.04 -47.80
CA LEU A 13 22.79 7.20 -48.12
C LEU A 13 21.96 5.99 -47.62
N PHE A 14 21.84 5.86 -46.30
CA PHE A 14 20.66 5.21 -45.74
C PHE A 14 19.66 6.31 -45.39
N LEU A 15 18.91 6.68 -46.42
CA LEU A 15 17.64 7.38 -46.35
C LEU A 15 16.71 6.66 -45.36
N LEU A 16 16.16 7.44 -44.42
CA LEU A 16 15.01 7.06 -43.61
C LEU A 16 13.86 6.56 -44.50
N PRO A 17 13.01 5.69 -43.94
CA PRO A 17 11.61 6.03 -43.93
C PRO A 17 11.12 6.18 -42.50
N SER A 18 10.55 7.35 -42.25
CA SER A 18 9.66 7.66 -41.15
C SER A 18 8.66 6.54 -40.90
N ILE A 19 8.62 6.01 -39.67
CA ILE A 19 7.42 5.38 -39.13
C ILE A 19 7.05 6.10 -37.83
N LEU A 20 5.93 6.78 -37.98
CA LEU A 20 5.05 7.44 -37.02
C LEU A 20 4.60 6.49 -35.90
N LEU A 21 4.51 6.98 -34.65
CA LEU A 21 3.33 6.92 -33.75
C LEU A 21 3.71 7.00 -32.25
N ILE A 22 3.51 8.20 -31.70
CA ILE A 22 2.77 8.52 -30.46
C ILE A 22 2.94 7.58 -29.25
N ALA A 23 3.56 8.10 -28.20
CA ALA A 23 3.01 7.99 -26.85
C ALA A 23 3.17 9.34 -26.14
N CYS A 24 2.07 10.10 -26.06
CA CYS A 24 1.94 11.17 -25.06
C CYS A 24 2.26 10.55 -23.70
N GLN A 25 3.30 11.04 -23.03
CA GLN A 25 3.46 10.76 -21.61
C GLN A 25 2.31 11.46 -20.88
N SER A 26 1.21 10.72 -20.67
CA SER A 26 0.23 11.07 -19.66
C SER A 26 0.95 11.03 -18.32
N LYS A 27 1.43 12.19 -17.88
CA LYS A 27 1.64 12.43 -16.46
C LYS A 27 0.28 12.21 -15.82
N THR A 28 0.05 11.02 -15.30
CA THR A 28 -1.04 10.76 -14.38
C THR A 28 -0.79 11.71 -13.22
N VAL A 29 -1.52 12.83 -13.21
CA VAL A 29 -1.76 13.59 -11.99
C VAL A 29 -2.40 12.58 -11.06
N GLN A 30 -1.63 12.04 -10.12
CA GLN A 30 -2.21 11.27 -9.03
C GLN A 30 -3.25 12.20 -8.40
N PRO A 31 -4.51 11.77 -8.26
CA PRO A 31 -5.49 12.53 -7.52
C PRO A 31 -4.85 12.86 -6.17
N LEU A 32 -4.71 14.15 -5.89
CA LEU A 32 -4.47 14.63 -4.54
C LEU A 32 -5.69 14.17 -3.75
N GLU A 33 -5.59 12.98 -3.14
CA GLU A 33 -6.55 12.48 -2.17
C GLU A 33 -6.54 13.48 -1.02
N SER A 34 -7.44 14.46 -1.15
CA SER A 34 -7.86 15.36 -0.11
C SER A 34 -8.09 14.53 1.14
N GLN A 35 -7.36 14.85 2.21
CA GLN A 35 -7.26 14.17 3.49
C GLN A 35 -8.60 14.11 4.26
N ARG A 36 -9.61 13.51 3.66
CA ARG A 36 -10.85 13.13 4.31
C ARG A 36 -10.83 11.60 4.35
N SER A 37 -10.12 11.07 5.33
CA SER A 37 -10.12 9.65 5.67
C SER A 37 -11.57 9.21 5.88
N THR A 38 -12.16 8.58 4.87
CA THR A 38 -13.52 8.06 4.88
C THR A 38 -13.58 6.86 5.81
N ALA A 39 -14.74 6.67 6.44
CA ALA A 39 -14.93 5.50 7.28
C ALA A 39 -15.04 4.25 6.41
N MET A 40 -14.35 3.19 6.81
CA MET A 40 -14.33 1.89 6.14
C MET A 40 -14.57 0.77 7.14
N VAL A 41 -15.17 -0.33 6.68
CA VAL A 41 -15.33 -1.55 7.48
C VAL A 41 -14.20 -2.50 7.12
N VAL A 42 -13.45 -2.95 8.12
CA VAL A 42 -12.27 -3.81 7.98
C VAL A 42 -12.37 -4.98 8.94
N GLU A 43 -11.56 -6.00 8.74
CA GLU A 43 -11.31 -7.00 9.76
C GLU A 43 -10.28 -6.46 10.76
N ALA A 44 -10.46 -6.75 12.05
CA ALA A 44 -9.64 -6.27 13.15
C ALA A 44 -9.41 -7.41 14.15
N SER A 45 -8.15 -7.60 14.55
CA SER A 45 -7.76 -8.64 15.50
C SER A 45 -6.33 -8.40 16.01
N CYS A 46 -5.83 -9.27 16.87
CA CYS A 46 -4.41 -9.36 17.18
C CYS A 46 -3.62 -9.79 15.93
N GLY A 47 -2.61 -9.01 15.56
CA GLY A 47 -1.77 -9.25 14.40
C GLY A 47 -1.00 -10.55 14.48
N GLN A 48 -0.45 -10.86 15.66
CA GLN A 48 0.34 -12.06 15.87
C GLN A 48 -0.52 -13.31 16.06
N CYS A 49 -1.66 -13.22 16.73
CA CYS A 49 -2.49 -14.39 17.04
C CYS A 49 -3.36 -14.84 15.85
N ASN A 50 -3.93 -13.90 15.08
CA ASN A 50 -4.98 -14.22 14.10
C ASN A 50 -4.62 -13.84 12.65
N PHE A 51 -3.55 -13.07 12.44
CA PHE A 51 -3.13 -12.60 11.12
C PHE A 51 -1.71 -13.02 10.73
N ASP A 52 -1.08 -13.90 11.52
CA ASP A 52 0.26 -14.45 11.26
C ASP A 52 1.34 -13.37 11.04
N LEU A 53 1.17 -12.18 11.61
CA LEU A 53 2.19 -11.15 11.55
C LEU A 53 3.36 -11.54 12.45
N SER A 54 4.57 -11.42 11.90
CA SER A 54 5.79 -11.62 12.67
C SER A 54 5.95 -10.53 13.74
N GLY A 55 6.48 -10.91 14.90
CA GLY A 55 6.68 -10.03 16.04
C GLY A 55 6.58 -10.81 17.34
N GLY A 56 6.66 -10.11 18.47
CA GLY A 56 6.35 -10.66 19.78
C GLY A 56 5.34 -9.77 20.47
N GLY A 57 4.33 -10.37 21.11
CA GLY A 57 3.29 -9.64 21.84
C GLY A 57 1.89 -9.82 21.25
N CYS A 58 1.00 -8.89 21.59
CA CYS A 58 -0.40 -8.85 21.17
C CYS A 58 -0.72 -7.45 20.66
N ASP A 59 -0.33 -7.17 19.42
CA ASP A 59 -0.52 -5.86 18.80
C ASP A 59 -1.80 -5.85 17.95
N LEU A 60 -2.54 -4.75 18.04
CA LEU A 60 -3.72 -4.54 17.21
C LEU A 60 -3.33 -4.47 15.72
N ALA A 61 -4.07 -5.17 14.89
CA ALA A 61 -3.93 -5.11 13.45
C ALA A 61 -5.29 -5.07 12.76
N ILE A 62 -5.30 -4.51 11.55
CA ILE A 62 -6.44 -4.58 10.64
C ILE A 62 -6.05 -5.32 9.36
N ARG A 63 -7.03 -6.00 8.75
CA ARG A 63 -6.93 -6.51 7.39
C ARG A 63 -7.94 -5.79 6.49
N THR A 64 -7.42 -5.17 5.44
CA THR A 64 -8.19 -4.42 4.45
C THR A 64 -7.56 -4.58 3.08
N ASP A 65 -8.38 -4.76 2.05
CA ASP A 65 -7.93 -5.01 0.67
C ASP A 65 -6.88 -6.12 0.55
N GLY A 66 -7.05 -7.18 1.35
CA GLY A 66 -6.13 -8.34 1.40
C GLY A 66 -4.76 -8.05 2.01
N LYS A 67 -4.54 -6.84 2.56
CA LYS A 67 -3.30 -6.43 3.24
C LYS A 67 -3.55 -6.26 4.73
N ILE A 68 -2.51 -6.56 5.51
CA ILE A 68 -2.58 -6.51 6.97
C ILE A 68 -1.62 -5.44 7.47
N TYR A 69 -2.09 -4.61 8.39
CA TYR A 69 -1.32 -3.52 8.97
C TYR A 69 -1.47 -3.54 10.48
N PHE A 70 -0.36 -3.40 11.20
CA PHE A 70 -0.43 -3.01 12.60
C PHE A 70 -1.06 -1.62 12.73
N VAL A 71 -1.80 -1.41 13.81
CA VAL A 71 -2.53 -0.18 14.08
C VAL A 71 -1.77 0.65 15.10
N ASP A 72 -1.70 1.96 14.85
CA ASP A 72 -1.26 2.96 15.82
C ASP A 72 -2.43 3.90 16.16
N GLY A 73 -2.34 4.56 17.32
CA GLY A 73 -3.32 5.55 17.78
C GLY A 73 -4.45 4.99 18.64
N ILE A 74 -4.56 3.67 18.74
CA ILE A 74 -5.42 2.96 19.68
C ILE A 74 -4.78 1.62 20.04
N THR A 75 -4.94 1.20 21.28
CA THR A 75 -4.42 -0.06 21.83
C THR A 75 -5.53 -1.09 22.01
N MET A 76 -5.17 -2.37 22.13
CA MET A 76 -6.15 -3.45 22.34
C MET A 76 -6.89 -3.30 23.68
N ASP A 77 -6.20 -2.84 24.74
CA ASP A 77 -6.78 -2.69 26.07
C ASP A 77 -7.89 -1.61 26.12
N GLU A 78 -7.84 -0.62 25.22
CA GLU A 78 -8.90 0.38 25.04
C GLU A 78 -10.18 -0.21 24.40
N LEU A 79 -10.06 -1.38 23.77
CA LEU A 79 -11.15 -2.07 23.07
C LEU A 79 -11.77 -3.20 23.90
N GLY A 80 -11.21 -3.51 25.07
CA GLY A 80 -11.68 -4.55 25.99
C GLY A 80 -10.60 -5.56 26.37
N ASP A 81 -10.99 -6.64 27.05
CA ASP A 81 -10.06 -7.72 27.37
C ASP A 81 -9.69 -8.51 26.11
N ALA A 82 -8.46 -8.32 25.66
CA ALA A 82 -7.90 -8.98 24.50
C ALA A 82 -7.99 -10.53 24.56
N HIS A 83 -7.95 -11.11 25.77
CA HIS A 83 -7.91 -12.56 25.98
C HIS A 83 -9.27 -13.16 26.37
N ALA A 84 -10.34 -12.37 26.38
CA ALA A 84 -11.68 -12.90 26.56
C ALA A 84 -12.07 -13.86 25.41
N ALA A 85 -13.15 -14.61 25.60
CA ALA A 85 -13.65 -15.54 24.58
C ALA A 85 -14.03 -14.82 23.27
N ASP A 86 -14.45 -13.57 23.37
CA ASP A 86 -14.73 -12.63 22.27
C ASP A 86 -13.63 -11.55 22.13
N GLY A 87 -12.50 -11.71 22.82
CA GLY A 87 -11.37 -10.81 22.77
C GLY A 87 -10.63 -10.85 21.43
N LEU A 88 -9.87 -9.79 21.14
CA LEU A 88 -9.14 -9.62 19.88
C LEU A 88 -7.99 -10.63 19.68
N CYS A 89 -7.49 -11.29 20.73
CA CYS A 89 -6.55 -12.40 20.58
C CYS A 89 -7.24 -13.71 20.18
N THR A 90 -8.54 -13.82 20.39
CA THR A 90 -9.31 -15.05 20.20
C THR A 90 -10.13 -15.03 18.90
N VAL A 91 -10.61 -13.85 18.51
CA VAL A 91 -11.57 -13.68 17.41
C VAL A 91 -11.15 -12.54 16.47
N ILE A 92 -11.42 -12.73 15.17
CA ILE A 92 -11.37 -11.66 14.17
C ILE A 92 -12.73 -10.96 14.14
N HIS A 93 -12.76 -9.67 14.43
CA HIS A 93 -13.96 -8.84 14.43
C HIS A 93 -14.02 -7.96 13.20
N SER A 94 -15.23 -7.54 12.82
CA SER A 94 -15.37 -6.38 11.92
C SER A 94 -15.22 -5.10 12.73
N ALA A 95 -14.54 -4.09 12.19
CA ALA A 95 -14.40 -2.78 12.80
C ALA A 95 -14.72 -1.68 11.78
N LYS A 96 -15.38 -0.62 12.22
CA LYS A 96 -15.50 0.63 11.45
C LYS A 96 -14.36 1.55 11.85
N VAL A 97 -13.50 1.88 10.89
CA VAL A 97 -12.29 2.67 11.16
C VAL A 97 -12.21 3.89 10.27
N THR A 98 -11.56 4.94 10.75
CA THR A 98 -11.03 6.02 9.92
C THR A 98 -9.54 6.16 10.19
N GLY A 99 -8.77 6.48 9.16
CA GLY A 99 -7.32 6.58 9.29
C GLY A 99 -6.65 6.57 7.94
N GLN A 100 -5.35 6.30 7.95
CA GLN A 100 -4.56 6.15 6.73
C GLN A 100 -3.39 5.20 6.98
N VAL A 101 -2.98 4.48 5.94
CA VAL A 101 -1.73 3.75 5.98
C VAL A 101 -0.58 4.73 5.78
N LYS A 102 0.40 4.72 6.68
CA LYS A 102 1.63 5.49 6.58
C LYS A 102 2.78 4.63 7.12
N ASP A 103 3.87 4.56 6.38
CA ASP A 103 5.07 3.83 6.78
C ASP A 103 4.79 2.34 7.14
N GLY A 104 3.85 1.72 6.42
CA GLY A 104 3.47 0.31 6.62
C GLY A 104 2.58 0.04 7.83
N ARG A 105 2.08 1.08 8.51
CA ARG A 105 1.17 0.98 9.65
C ARG A 105 -0.11 1.76 9.39
N PHE A 106 -1.22 1.31 9.96
CA PHE A 106 -2.49 2.04 9.90
C PHE A 106 -2.58 3.02 11.07
N LEU A 107 -2.52 4.32 10.78
CA LEU A 107 -2.68 5.37 11.78
C LEU A 107 -4.19 5.62 11.98
N ALA A 108 -4.74 5.04 13.03
CA ALA A 108 -6.16 5.18 13.34
C ALA A 108 -6.49 6.58 13.86
N LYS A 109 -7.59 7.14 13.37
CA LYS A 109 -8.25 8.34 13.90
C LYS A 109 -9.53 7.99 14.67
N SER A 110 -10.23 6.94 14.24
CA SER A 110 -11.36 6.34 14.96
C SER A 110 -11.36 4.84 14.73
N PHE A 111 -11.85 4.09 15.72
CA PHE A 111 -11.86 2.64 15.69
C PHE A 111 -13.02 2.10 16.52
N ASP A 112 -14.05 1.58 15.86
CA ASP A 112 -15.25 1.05 16.51
C ASP A 112 -15.42 -0.43 16.15
N LEU A 113 -15.29 -1.33 17.14
CA LEU A 113 -15.59 -2.75 16.93
C LEU A 113 -17.10 -2.95 16.69
N LEU A 114 -17.42 -3.68 15.63
CA LEU A 114 -18.79 -4.02 15.23
C LEU A 114 -19.16 -5.39 15.79
N VAL A 115 -19.07 -5.54 17.12
CA VAL A 115 -19.37 -6.79 17.82
C VAL A 115 -20.86 -7.10 17.67
N LYS A 116 -21.18 -8.31 17.20
CA LYS A 116 -22.55 -8.84 17.30
C LYS A 116 -22.74 -9.40 18.70
N LYS A 117 -23.59 -8.75 19.49
CA LYS A 117 -24.09 -9.26 20.77
C LYS A 117 -24.99 -10.46 20.58
#